data_AF-A0A535GAC2-F1
#
_entry.id   AF-A0A535GAC2-F1
#
_cell.length_a   1.000
_cell.length_b   1.000
_cell.length_c   1.000
_cell.angle_alpha   90.00
_cell.angle_beta   90.00
_cell.angle_gamma   90.00
#
_symmetry.space_group_name_H-M   'P 1'
#
loop_
_entity.id
_entity.type
_entity.pdbx_description
1 polymer ?
#
loop_
_entity_poly.entity_id
_entity_poly.type
_entity_poly.pdbx_seq_one_letter_code
_entity_poly.pdbx_strand_id
1 'polypeptide(L)'
;MTVDQLLWLTSRAAALTAFFLLAAALITGQALRSALFDGAVRNRDLSGLHRFLTVCWVPFVLIHVLAMTLDAVGRISPIDVVVPFRVSYAVLPVGLGTLGFDLLLVVAATSYLRRRLDPTLWRWLHRLSYLMFGVFALHALLAGTDFARPLVLAPAAGVIAFIAIVSLARVAFGRMDATAR
;
A
#
# COMPACT_ATOMS: atom_id res chain seq x y z
N MET A 1 25.49 15.84 -8.37
CA MET A 1 24.06 15.63 -8.14
C MET A 1 23.55 16.84 -7.36
N THR A 2 22.54 17.55 -7.86
CA THR A 2 21.93 18.69 -7.15
C THR A 2 21.00 18.19 -6.03
N VAL A 3 20.61 19.08 -5.11
CA VAL A 3 19.65 18.75 -4.04
C VAL A 3 18.31 18.31 -4.64
N ASP A 4 17.82 19.02 -5.66
CA ASP A 4 16.56 18.66 -6.33
C ASP A 4 16.64 17.28 -7.00
N GLN A 5 17.77 16.96 -7.64
CA GLN A 5 18.00 15.62 -8.22
C GLN A 5 18.03 14.53 -7.14
N LEU A 6 18.64 14.81 -5.98
CA LEU A 6 18.65 13.89 -4.84
C LEU A 6 17.22 13.65 -4.33
N LEU A 7 16.48 14.72 -4.03
CA LEU A 7 15.09 14.64 -3.55
C LEU A 7 14.22 13.87 -4.54
N TRP A 8 14.36 14.16 -5.84
CA TRP A 8 13.61 13.48 -6.89
C TRP A 8 13.92 11.99 -6.98
N LEU A 9 15.21 11.59 -7.03
CA LEU A 9 15.61 10.18 -7.09
C LEU A 9 15.20 9.41 -5.82
N THR A 10 15.46 10.00 -4.65
CA THR A 10 15.15 9.39 -3.36
C THR A 10 13.65 9.21 -3.18
N SER A 11 12.84 10.20 -3.57
CA SER A 11 11.38 10.11 -3.52
C SER A 11 10.85 8.93 -4.35
N ARG A 12 11.38 8.73 -5.56
CA ARG A 12 10.94 7.68 -6.48
C ARG A 12 11.34 6.29 -5.99
N ALA A 13 12.58 6.14 -5.53
CA ALA A 13 13.04 4.90 -4.92
C ALA A 13 12.19 4.55 -3.69
N ALA A 14 11.95 5.51 -2.81
CA ALA A 14 11.14 5.32 -1.61
C ALA A 14 9.69 4.96 -1.94
N ALA A 15 9.06 5.62 -2.92
CA ALA A 15 7.71 5.30 -3.37
C ALA A 15 7.59 3.86 -3.88
N LEU A 16 8.52 3.41 -4.72
CA LEU A 16 8.53 2.05 -5.24
C LEU A 16 8.75 1.02 -4.13
N THR A 17 9.68 1.28 -3.20
CA THR A 17 9.89 0.40 -2.05
C THR A 17 8.65 0.33 -1.16
N ALA A 18 8.01 1.46 -0.87
CA ALA A 18 6.76 1.49 -0.11
C ALA A 18 5.65 0.70 -0.80
N PHE A 19 5.51 0.84 -2.13
CA PHE A 19 4.52 0.10 -2.91
C PHE A 19 4.68 -1.41 -2.74
N PHE A 20 5.89 -1.94 -2.93
CA PHE A 20 6.13 -3.39 -2.81
C PHE A 20 6.07 -3.88 -1.35
N LEU A 21 6.44 -3.07 -0.36
CA LEU A 21 6.25 -3.40 1.05
C LEU A 21 4.76 -3.52 1.42
N LEU A 22 3.93 -2.59 0.95
CA LEU A 22 2.48 -2.64 1.17
C LEU A 22 1.84 -3.81 0.42
N ALA A 23 2.31 -4.12 -0.78
CA ALA A 23 1.87 -5.30 -1.53
C ALA A 23 2.21 -6.60 -0.76
N ALA A 24 3.43 -6.72 -0.25
CA ALA A 24 3.85 -7.85 0.57
C ALA A 24 3.07 -7.94 1.89
N ALA A 25 2.73 -6.80 2.51
CA ALA A 25 1.87 -6.76 3.69
C ALA A 25 0.46 -7.28 3.39
N LEU A 26 -0.11 -6.95 2.22
CA LEU A 26 -1.41 -7.50 1.79
C LEU A 26 -1.34 -9.00 1.52
N ILE A 27 -0.31 -9.48 0.81
CA ILE A 27 -0.12 -10.90 0.52
C ILE A 27 -0.02 -11.71 1.82
N THR A 28 0.81 -11.26 2.77
CA THR A 28 0.94 -11.93 4.08
C THR A 28 -0.36 -11.87 4.89
N GLY A 29 -1.13 -10.78 4.77
CA GLY A 29 -2.46 -10.67 5.38
C GLY A 29 -3.51 -11.63 4.77
N GLN A 30 -3.47 -11.83 3.45
CA GLN A 30 -4.29 -12.83 2.76
C GLN A 30 -3.89 -14.25 3.16
N ALA A 31 -2.58 -14.53 3.23
CA ALA A 31 -2.04 -15.83 3.59
C ALA A 31 -2.48 -16.27 4.99
N LEU A 32 -2.43 -15.38 5.98
CA LEU A 32 -2.89 -15.64 7.36
C LEU A 32 -4.36 -16.04 7.49
N ARG A 33 -5.16 -15.83 6.45
CA ARG A 33 -6.61 -16.06 6.48
C ARG A 33 -7.10 -17.01 5.40
N SER A 34 -6.22 -17.67 4.64
CA SER A 34 -6.60 -18.51 3.51
C SER A 34 -6.01 -19.91 3.67
N ALA A 35 -6.82 -20.95 3.49
CA ALA A 35 -6.34 -22.33 3.51
C ALA A 35 -5.45 -22.65 2.30
N LEU A 36 -5.45 -21.81 1.26
CA LEU A 36 -4.54 -21.92 0.12
C LEU A 36 -3.06 -21.90 0.52
N PHE A 37 -2.74 -21.35 1.69
CA PHE A 37 -1.38 -21.26 2.21
C PHE A 37 -1.17 -22.15 3.45
N ASP A 38 -2.11 -23.05 3.75
CA ASP A 38 -1.99 -23.94 4.88
C ASP A 38 -0.83 -24.93 4.66
N GLY A 39 -0.03 -25.15 5.70
CA GLY A 39 1.19 -25.98 5.62
C GLY A 39 2.41 -25.35 4.93
N ALA A 40 2.28 -24.22 4.22
CA ALA A 40 3.41 -23.58 3.54
C ALA A 40 4.35 -22.84 4.51
N VAL A 41 3.80 -22.13 5.49
CA VAL A 41 4.55 -21.40 6.52
C VAL A 41 3.76 -21.42 7.83
N ARG A 42 4.45 -21.49 8.97
CA ARG A 42 3.80 -21.43 10.29
C ARG A 42 3.10 -20.09 10.48
N ASN A 43 1.85 -20.10 10.93
CA ASN A 43 1.04 -18.90 11.17
C ASN A 43 1.72 -17.87 12.09
N ARG A 44 2.53 -18.33 13.07
CA ARG A 44 3.30 -17.44 13.94
C ARG A 44 4.33 -16.61 13.15
N ASP A 45 5.04 -17.26 12.24
CA ASP A 45 6.12 -16.65 11.46
C ASP A 45 5.52 -15.71 10.40
N LEU A 46 4.43 -16.12 9.73
CA LEU A 46 3.65 -15.24 8.85
C LEU A 46 3.09 -14.01 9.57
N SER A 47 2.57 -14.19 10.79
CA SER A 47 2.06 -13.06 11.58
C SER A 47 3.17 -12.12 12.02
N GLY A 48 4.36 -12.64 12.31
CA GLY A 48 5.55 -11.85 12.58
C GLY A 48 5.96 -11.03 11.36
N LEU A 49 6.05 -11.68 10.18
CA LEU A 49 6.38 -11.03 8.92
C LEU A 49 5.37 -9.93 8.54
N HIS A 50 4.07 -10.20 8.65
CA HIS A 50 3.03 -9.20 8.38
C HIS A 50 3.19 -7.97 9.29
N ARG A 51 3.45 -8.18 10.59
CA ARG A 51 3.70 -7.07 11.53
C ARG A 51 4.96 -6.28 11.22
N PHE A 52 6.02 -6.96 10.79
CA PHE A 52 7.25 -6.31 10.37
C PHE A 52 7.02 -5.43 9.14
N LEU A 53 6.43 -5.99 8.08
CA LEU A 53 6.13 -5.27 6.83
C LEU A 53 5.20 -4.07 7.03
N THR A 54 4.22 -4.19 7.93
CA THR A 54 3.28 -3.10 8.26
C THR A 54 3.90 -1.96 9.09
N VAL A 55 5.15 -2.09 9.53
CA VAL A 55 5.95 -0.98 10.11
C VAL A 55 6.98 -0.46 9.12
N CYS A 56 7.55 -1.34 8.29
CA CYS A 56 8.60 -0.97 7.33
C CYS A 56 8.19 0.09 6.32
N TRP A 57 6.90 0.22 5.97
CA TRP A 57 6.46 1.25 5.01
C TRP A 57 6.66 2.67 5.52
N VAL A 58 6.63 2.89 6.85
CA VAL A 58 6.64 4.23 7.49
C VAL A 58 7.79 5.11 7.02
N PRO A 59 9.07 4.69 7.12
CA PRO A 59 10.19 5.51 6.66
C PRO A 59 10.11 5.82 5.16
N PHE A 60 9.70 4.87 4.32
CA PHE A 60 9.67 5.07 2.87
C PHE A 60 8.56 6.01 2.43
N VAL A 61 7.36 5.90 3.01
CA VAL A 61 6.28 6.85 2.74
C VAL A 61 6.65 8.24 3.26
N LEU A 62 7.25 8.33 4.45
CA LEU A 62 7.71 9.60 5.00
C LEU A 62 8.75 10.27 4.09
N ILE A 63 9.76 9.51 3.64
CA ILE A 63 10.77 10.01 2.70
C ILE A 63 10.12 10.47 1.39
N HIS A 64 9.20 9.69 0.83
CA HIS A 64 8.50 10.04 -0.41
C HIS A 64 7.73 11.37 -0.28
N VAL A 65 6.92 11.50 0.78
CA VAL A 65 6.11 12.69 1.03
C VAL A 65 7.00 13.91 1.33
N LEU A 66 7.99 13.76 2.23
CA LEU A 66 8.89 14.86 2.59
C LEU A 66 9.67 15.35 1.38
N ALA A 67 10.23 14.43 0.59
CA ALA A 67 10.99 14.80 -0.61
C ALA A 67 10.12 15.54 -1.63
N MET A 68 8.83 15.20 -1.76
CA MET A 68 7.88 15.92 -2.61
C MET A 68 7.51 17.31 -2.07
N THR A 69 7.40 17.47 -0.74
CA THR A 69 7.12 18.79 -0.14
C THR A 69 8.33 19.72 -0.11
N LEU A 70 9.55 19.18 -0.13
CA LEU A 70 10.79 19.93 -0.15
C LEU A 70 11.27 20.25 -1.57
N ASP A 71 10.71 19.58 -2.59
CA ASP A 71 11.03 19.83 -3.98
C ASP A 71 10.47 21.19 -4.43
N ALA A 72 11.38 22.12 -4.74
CA ALA A 72 11.06 23.47 -5.18
C ALA A 72 10.30 23.50 -6.52
N VAL A 73 10.40 22.44 -7.33
CA VAL A 73 9.71 22.32 -8.61
C VAL A 73 8.27 21.86 -8.43
N GLY A 74 8.03 20.94 -7.48
CA GLY A 74 6.73 20.32 -7.23
C GLY A 74 5.68 21.28 -6.64
N ARG A 75 6.08 22.33 -5.91
CA ARG A 75 5.15 23.32 -5.31
C ARG A 75 4.00 22.67 -4.51
N ILE A 76 4.23 21.51 -3.91
CA ILE A 76 3.24 20.81 -3.08
C ILE A 76 3.24 21.46 -1.69
N SER A 77 2.11 22.03 -1.30
CA SER A 77 1.93 22.61 0.03
C SER A 77 1.69 21.51 1.07
N PRO A 78 2.07 21.70 2.35
CA PRO A 78 1.75 20.74 3.41
C PRO A 78 0.27 20.37 3.51
N ILE A 79 -0.65 21.29 3.14
CA ILE A 79 -2.09 21.00 3.14
C ILE A 79 -2.50 20.00 2.05
N ASP A 80 -1.75 19.94 0.95
CA ASP A 80 -2.04 19.05 -0.19
C ASP A 80 -1.70 17.58 0.15
N VAL A 81 -0.93 17.35 1.22
CA VAL A 81 -0.62 16.01 1.77
C VAL A 81 -1.81 15.37 2.47
N VAL A 82 -2.79 16.18 2.92
CA VAL A 82 -3.94 15.71 3.72
C VAL A 82 -5.30 16.07 3.09
N VAL A 83 -5.33 16.97 2.11
CA VAL A 83 -6.56 17.29 1.37
C VAL A 83 -6.35 16.94 -0.11
N PRO A 84 -7.05 15.91 -0.62
CA PRO A 84 -6.82 15.42 -1.97
C PRO A 84 -7.35 16.40 -3.04
N PHE A 85 -6.84 16.26 -4.27
CA PHE A 85 -7.31 16.96 -5.48
C PHE A 85 -7.14 18.48 -5.50
N ARG A 86 -6.23 19.02 -4.68
CA ARG A 86 -5.95 20.47 -4.62
C ARG A 86 -4.93 20.98 -5.65
N VAL A 87 -4.03 20.11 -6.09
CA VAL A 87 -2.89 20.49 -6.95
C VAL A 87 -3.34 20.61 -8.40
N SER A 88 -3.54 21.84 -8.89
CA SER A 88 -4.20 22.12 -10.18
C SER A 88 -3.52 21.51 -11.41
N TYR A 89 -2.18 21.44 -11.41
CA TYR A 89 -1.43 20.88 -12.54
C TYR A 89 -1.41 19.33 -12.55
N ALA A 90 -1.77 18.69 -11.43
CA ALA A 90 -1.72 17.24 -11.26
C ALA A 90 -2.84 16.74 -10.32
N VAL A 91 -4.07 17.20 -10.57
CA VAL A 91 -5.23 16.99 -9.69
C VAL A 91 -5.43 15.51 -9.39
N LEU A 92 -5.56 14.69 -10.43
CA LEU A 92 -5.81 13.26 -10.27
C LEU A 92 -4.60 12.49 -9.72
N PRO A 93 -3.39 12.58 -10.30
CA PRO A 93 -2.25 11.81 -9.80
C PRO A 93 -1.94 12.14 -8.34
N VAL A 94 -1.79 13.43 -7.99
CA VAL A 94 -1.47 13.83 -6.61
C VAL A 94 -2.64 13.56 -5.67
N GLY A 95 -3.87 13.87 -6.08
CA GLY A 95 -5.06 13.64 -5.25
C GLY A 95 -5.29 12.17 -4.89
N LEU A 96 -4.98 11.23 -5.80
CA LEU A 96 -5.00 9.81 -5.48
C LEU A 96 -3.89 9.43 -4.49
N GLY A 97 -2.70 10.04 -4.60
CA GLY A 97 -1.62 9.85 -3.63
C GLY A 97 -2.04 10.28 -2.22
N THR A 98 -2.63 11.46 -2.10
CA THR A 98 -3.19 12.00 -0.85
C THR A 98 -4.31 11.11 -0.30
N LEU A 99 -5.29 10.74 -1.13
CA LEU A 99 -6.39 9.85 -0.71
C LEU A 99 -5.87 8.48 -0.24
N GLY A 100 -4.89 7.91 -0.95
CA GLY A 100 -4.24 6.67 -0.55
C GLY A 100 -3.52 6.81 0.78
N PHE A 101 -2.85 7.93 1.00
CA PHE A 101 -2.19 8.25 2.27
C PHE A 101 -3.19 8.38 3.43
N ASP A 102 -4.32 9.07 3.23
CA ASP A 102 -5.38 9.17 4.23
C ASP A 102 -5.94 7.80 4.60
N LEU A 103 -6.21 6.94 3.60
CA LEU A 103 -6.66 5.57 3.84
C LEU A 103 -5.59 4.74 4.59
N LEU A 104 -4.32 4.91 4.25
CA LEU A 104 -3.20 4.26 4.95
C LEU A 104 -3.15 4.68 6.41
N LEU A 105 -3.32 5.97 6.71
CA LEU A 105 -3.38 6.48 8.08
C LEU A 105 -4.56 5.88 8.85
N VAL A 106 -5.75 5.79 8.25
CA VAL A 106 -6.92 5.15 8.87
C VAL A 106 -6.64 3.68 9.19
N VAL A 107 -6.09 2.92 8.23
CA VAL A 107 -5.77 1.50 8.42
C VAL A 107 -4.70 1.31 9.49
N ALA A 108 -3.65 2.13 9.48
CA ALA A 108 -2.55 2.07 10.43
C ALA A 108 -3.02 2.41 11.86
N ALA A 109 -3.76 3.51 12.02
CA ALA A 109 -4.28 3.96 13.31
C ALA A 109 -5.25 2.94 13.93
N THR A 110 -6.18 2.43 13.12
CA THR A 110 -7.15 1.42 13.59
C THR A 110 -6.48 0.09 13.90
N SER A 111 -5.41 -0.28 13.18
CA SER A 111 -4.62 -1.47 13.46
C SER A 111 -3.76 -1.35 14.72
N TYR A 112 -3.23 -0.15 15.01
CA TYR A 112 -2.55 0.16 16.26
C TYR A 112 -3.51 0.08 17.46
N LEU A 113 -4.70 0.66 17.30
CA LEU A 113 -5.76 0.69 18.33
C LEU A 113 -6.61 -0.59 18.39
N ARG A 114 -6.25 -1.66 17.66
CA ARG A 114 -7.09 -2.86 17.52
C ARG A 114 -7.57 -3.48 18.84
N ARG A 115 -6.81 -3.34 19.93
CA ARG A 115 -7.17 -3.87 21.27
C ARG A 115 -8.28 -3.08 21.95
N ARG A 116 -8.55 -1.85 21.49
CA ARG A 116 -9.58 -0.94 22.01
C ARG A 116 -10.81 -0.86 21.10
N LEU A 117 -10.78 -1.49 19.94
CA LEU A 117 -11.86 -1.47 18.95
C LEU A 117 -12.64 -2.77 18.99
N ASP A 118 -13.92 -2.68 18.66
CA ASP A 118 -14.72 -3.86 18.39
C ASP A 118 -14.07 -4.70 17.25
N PRO A 119 -13.95 -6.03 17.41
CA PRO A 119 -13.32 -6.90 16.42
C PRO A 119 -14.00 -6.89 15.04
N THR A 120 -15.29 -6.59 14.96
CA THR A 120 -16.02 -6.49 13.68
C THR A 120 -15.74 -5.17 13.00
N LEU A 121 -15.79 -4.07 13.74
CA LEU A 121 -15.42 -2.75 13.25
C LEU A 121 -13.98 -2.74 12.73
N TRP A 122 -13.03 -3.24 13.51
CA TRP A 122 -11.62 -3.33 13.10
C TRP A 122 -11.47 -4.12 11.80
N ARG A 123 -12.18 -5.25 11.64
CA ARG A 123 -12.12 -6.04 10.39
C ARG A 123 -12.61 -5.26 9.18
N TRP A 124 -13.68 -4.47 9.31
CA TRP A 124 -14.18 -3.64 8.23
C TRP A 124 -13.21 -2.52 7.87
N LEU A 125 -12.71 -1.79 8.87
CA LEU A 125 -11.72 -0.73 8.66
C LEU A 125 -10.42 -1.28 8.07
N HIS A 126 -9.97 -2.45 8.53
CA HIS A 126 -8.77 -3.07 8.00
C HIS A 126 -8.94 -3.55 6.54
N ARG A 127 -10.16 -3.85 6.07
CA ARG A 127 -10.42 -4.12 4.63
C ARG A 127 -10.23 -2.90 3.74
N LEU A 128 -10.21 -1.68 4.29
CA LEU A 128 -9.84 -0.49 3.51
C LEU A 128 -8.41 -0.55 2.97
N SER A 129 -7.56 -1.44 3.50
CA SER A 129 -6.22 -1.71 2.95
C SER A 129 -6.25 -2.15 1.48
N TYR A 130 -7.27 -2.87 1.03
CA TYR A 130 -7.40 -3.25 -0.38
C TYR A 130 -7.71 -2.04 -1.27
N LEU A 131 -8.64 -1.18 -0.82
CA LEU A 131 -8.96 0.07 -1.52
C LEU A 131 -7.76 1.02 -1.55
N MET A 132 -7.10 1.21 -0.39
CA MET A 132 -5.86 1.98 -0.26
C MET A 132 -4.81 1.53 -1.27
N PHE A 133 -4.59 0.22 -1.41
CA PHE A 133 -3.57 -0.29 -2.33
C PHE A 133 -3.95 -0.09 -3.79
N GLY A 134 -5.24 -0.28 -4.13
CA GLY A 134 -5.74 0.05 -5.47
C GLY A 134 -5.56 1.53 -5.81
N VAL A 135 -5.86 2.43 -4.86
CA VAL A 135 -5.64 3.88 -5.01
C VAL A 135 -4.16 4.20 -5.19
N PHE A 136 -3.26 3.59 -4.42
CA PHE A 136 -1.81 3.78 -4.62
C PHE A 136 -1.30 3.21 -5.94
N ALA A 137 -1.85 2.09 -6.42
CA ALA A 137 -1.50 1.55 -7.73
C ALA A 137 -1.89 2.52 -8.86
N LEU A 138 -3.08 3.12 -8.77
CA LEU A 138 -3.52 4.15 -9.71
C LEU A 138 -2.67 5.41 -9.62
N HIS A 139 -2.36 5.88 -8.41
CA HIS A 139 -1.42 6.97 -8.19
C HIS A 139 -0.06 6.69 -8.85
N ALA A 140 0.52 5.52 -8.59
CA ALA A 140 1.82 5.13 -9.14
C ALA A 140 1.81 5.04 -10.67
N LEU A 141 0.73 4.53 -11.26
CA LEU A 141 0.57 4.45 -12.71
C LEU A 141 0.45 5.84 -13.36
N LEU A 142 -0.28 6.76 -12.73
CA LEU A 142 -0.57 8.09 -13.28
C LEU A 142 0.55 9.11 -13.00
N ALA A 143 1.26 8.99 -11.88
CA ALA A 143 2.32 9.91 -11.46
C ALA A 143 3.73 9.41 -11.80
N GLY A 144 3.94 8.09 -11.85
CA GLY A 144 5.26 7.47 -11.86
C GLY A 144 5.73 7.02 -13.23
N THR A 145 6.61 7.78 -13.88
CA THR A 145 7.23 7.33 -15.15
C THR A 145 8.14 6.09 -14.97
N ASP A 146 8.65 5.81 -13.77
CA ASP A 146 9.39 4.57 -13.48
C ASP A 146 8.46 3.36 -13.37
N PHE A 147 7.24 3.58 -12.86
CA PHE A 147 6.24 2.52 -12.71
C PHE A 147 5.80 1.96 -14.06
N ALA A 148 5.79 2.80 -15.10
CA ALA A 148 5.48 2.40 -16.47
C ALA A 148 6.60 1.59 -17.16
N ARG A 149 7.82 1.53 -16.59
CA ARG A 149 8.91 0.74 -17.18
C ARG A 149 8.58 -0.75 -17.04
N PRO A 150 8.78 -1.58 -18.08
CA PRO A 150 8.43 -3.00 -18.04
C PRO A 150 8.99 -3.77 -16.83
N LEU A 151 10.23 -3.43 -16.42
CA LEU A 151 10.91 -4.04 -15.26
C LEU A 151 10.19 -3.80 -13.93
N VAL A 152 9.43 -2.71 -13.80
CA VAL A 152 8.64 -2.37 -12.60
C VAL A 152 7.18 -2.73 -12.81
N LEU A 153 6.64 -2.43 -14.00
CA LEU A 153 5.25 -2.67 -14.35
C LEU A 153 4.88 -4.15 -14.29
N ALA A 154 5.72 -5.04 -14.82
CA ALA A 154 5.43 -6.47 -14.84
C ALA A 154 5.27 -7.08 -13.43
N PRO A 155 6.22 -6.91 -12.49
CA PRO A 155 6.02 -7.41 -11.13
C PRO A 155 4.88 -6.68 -10.40
N ALA A 156 4.68 -5.38 -10.64
CA ALA A 156 3.57 -4.64 -10.05
C ALA A 156 2.20 -5.17 -10.53
N ALA A 157 2.03 -5.38 -11.84
CA ALA A 157 0.83 -5.96 -12.41
C ALA A 157 0.60 -7.38 -11.90
N GLY A 158 1.66 -8.19 -11.80
CA GLY A 158 1.60 -9.54 -11.26
C GLY A 158 1.11 -9.57 -9.81
N VAL A 159 1.64 -8.70 -8.94
CA VAL A 159 1.22 -8.66 -7.53
C VAL A 159 -0.21 -8.11 -7.37
N ILE A 160 -0.59 -7.11 -8.18
CA ILE A 160 -1.96 -6.59 -8.21
C ILE A 160 -2.94 -7.69 -8.64
N ALA A 161 -2.63 -8.40 -9.73
CA ALA A 161 -3.47 -9.49 -10.24
C ALA A 161 -3.60 -10.61 -9.21
N PHE A 162 -2.50 -11.02 -8.56
CA PHE A 162 -2.52 -12.01 -7.50
C PHE A 162 -3.44 -11.59 -6.34
N ILE A 163 -3.28 -10.37 -5.82
CA ILE A 163 -4.10 -9.84 -4.72
C ILE A 163 -5.59 -9.82 -5.13
N ALA A 164 -5.90 -9.39 -6.35
CA ALA A 164 -7.26 -9.33 -6.87
C ALA A 164 -7.88 -10.74 -7.00
N ILE A 165 -7.18 -11.68 -7.63
CA ILE A 165 -7.65 -13.06 -7.83
C ILE A 165 -7.93 -13.74 -6.50
N VAL A 166 -6.99 -13.67 -5.54
CA VAL A 166 -7.17 -14.27 -4.21
C VAL A 166 -8.33 -13.62 -3.45
N SER A 167 -8.50 -12.29 -3.57
CA SER A 167 -9.61 -11.58 -2.94
C SER A 167 -10.96 -11.99 -3.54
N LEU A 168 -11.05 -12.08 -4.86
CA LEU A 168 -12.27 -12.48 -5.58
C LEU A 168 -12.63 -13.93 -5.29
N ALA A 169 -11.64 -14.84 -5.33
CA ALA A 169 -11.84 -16.25 -4.99
C ALA A 169 -12.40 -16.40 -3.57
N ARG A 170 -11.90 -15.61 -2.61
CA ARG A 170 -12.42 -15.60 -1.23
C ARG A 170 -13.86 -15.11 -1.12
N VAL A 171 -14.23 -14.09 -1.90
CA VAL A 171 -15.62 -13.59 -1.92
C VAL A 171 -16.56 -14.61 -2.55
N ALA A 172 -16.13 -15.27 -3.62
CA ALA A 172 -16.93 -16.25 -4.36
C ALA A 172 -17.09 -17.59 -3.63
N PHE A 173 -16.02 -18.10 -3.01
CA PHE A 173 -15.98 -19.46 -2.45
C PHE A 173 -15.97 -19.51 -0.91
N GLY A 174 -16.05 -18.36 -0.22
CA GLY A 174 -16.02 -18.31 1.24
C GLY A 174 -14.66 -18.69 1.84
N ARG A 175 -14.65 -19.33 3.03
CA ARG A 175 -13.44 -20.05 3.45
C ARG A 175 -13.31 -21.21 2.49
N MET A 176 -12.28 -21.16 1.64
CA MET A 176 -11.87 -22.35 0.91
C MET A 176 -11.41 -23.34 1.97
N ASP A 177 -12.29 -24.22 2.40
CA ASP A 177 -11.92 -25.31 3.28
C ASP A 177 -11.00 -26.21 2.46
N ALA A 178 -9.81 -26.48 2.97
CA ALA A 178 -8.99 -27.57 2.45
C ALA A 178 -9.76 -28.85 2.77
N THR A 179 -10.66 -29.25 1.87
CA THR A 179 -11.40 -30.50 2.00
C THR A 179 -10.39 -31.64 2.07
N ALA A 180 -10.28 -32.17 3.28
CA ALA A 180 -9.91 -33.52 3.70
C ALA A 180 -8.94 -34.29 2.78
N ARG A 181 -7.71 -34.48 3.29
CA ARG A 181 -7.01 -35.76 3.15
C ARG A 181 -6.47 -36.17 4.52
#